data_AF-G4YM98-F1
#
_entry.id   AF-G4YM98-F1
#
_cell.length_a   1.000
_cell.length_b   1.000
_cell.length_c   1.000
_cell.angle_alpha   90.00
_cell.angle_beta   90.00
_cell.angle_gamma   90.00
#
_symmetry.space_group_name_H-M   'P 1'
#
loop_
_entity.id
_entity.type
_entity.pdbx_description
1 polymer ?
#
loop_
_entity_poly.entity_id
_entity_poly.type
_entity_poly.pdbx_seq_one_letter_code
_entity_poly.pdbx_strand_id
1 'polypeptide(L)'
;MCVNRKRPRREQLRNNQAQENEELATAAHRDEMVAAILTITSALGLSRETLHLCVGLLDRYMEQLVVEAVKLEALSISCLWIAVKFVETPTTIFDKSIKEILQRRRHSSNWTWNEILELELKILHILDFRIMTPTILDCQLALYFADLLLLKARSNQFLKELLVDAIWFVVSGNQIADVKPPLLEPVVLLYLAHRDNINPNHAVFKPWFALRCRYGTFLPSPWKVPYDPSCVCRVCEHVKDELAS
;
A
#
# COMPACT_ATOMS: atom_id res chain seq x y z
N MET A 1 37.85 11.59 59.79
CA MET A 1 38.52 12.20 58.62
C MET A 1 37.90 11.61 57.35
N CYS A 2 37.12 12.40 56.61
CA CYS A 2 36.50 11.98 55.35
C CYS A 2 37.56 11.85 54.25
N VAL A 3 37.72 10.64 53.70
CA VAL A 3 38.57 10.40 52.53
C VAL A 3 37.78 10.77 51.29
N ASN A 4 38.14 11.90 50.69
CA ASN A 4 37.54 12.44 49.48
C ASN A 4 38.01 11.59 48.28
N ARG A 5 37.24 10.55 47.90
CA ARG A 5 37.49 9.76 46.69
C ARG A 5 37.09 10.58 45.46
N LYS A 6 38.05 11.28 44.85
CA LYS A 6 37.88 11.82 43.49
C LYS A 6 37.57 10.65 42.54
N ARG A 7 36.37 10.65 41.93
CA ARG A 7 36.03 9.71 40.85
C ARG A 7 37.08 9.84 39.73
N PRO A 8 37.57 8.73 39.17
CA PRO A 8 38.63 8.79 38.16
C PRO A 8 38.10 9.42 36.87
N ARG A 9 38.86 10.40 36.35
CA ARG A 9 38.61 11.16 35.11
C ARG A 9 38.33 10.27 33.88
N ARG A 10 38.73 9.00 33.92
CA ARG A 10 38.48 7.97 32.88
C ARG A 10 37.03 7.47 32.84
N GLU A 11 36.31 7.44 33.95
CA GLU A 11 34.86 7.13 33.96
C GLU A 11 34.03 8.30 33.42
N GLN A 12 34.46 9.54 33.71
CA GLN A 12 33.83 10.73 33.13
C GLN A 12 34.07 10.86 31.61
N LEU A 13 35.25 10.43 31.12
CA LEU A 13 35.53 10.40 29.67
C LEU A 13 34.77 9.29 28.94
N ARG A 14 34.48 8.15 29.59
CA ARG A 14 33.61 7.11 29.03
C ARG A 14 32.14 7.51 28.99
N ASN A 15 31.67 8.21 30.03
CA ASN A 15 30.29 8.70 30.06
C ASN A 15 30.03 9.86 29.08
N ASN A 16 31.06 10.63 28.70
CA ASN A 16 30.94 11.69 27.71
C ASN A 16 31.04 11.21 26.25
N GLN A 17 31.41 9.94 26.02
CA GLN A 17 31.45 9.32 24.69
C GLN A 17 30.23 8.43 24.41
N ALA A 18 29.34 8.25 25.39
CA ALA A 18 28.13 7.42 25.29
C ALA A 18 26.84 8.25 25.21
N GLN A 19 26.96 9.51 24.80
CA GLN A 19 25.83 10.31 24.37
C GLN A 19 26.06 10.59 22.88
N GLU A 20 26.09 9.51 22.08
CA GLU A 20 25.72 9.63 20.68
C GLU A 20 24.37 10.35 20.71
N ASN A 21 24.30 11.55 20.15
CA ASN A 21 23.02 12.18 19.88
C ASN A 21 22.27 11.19 18.98
N GLU A 22 21.33 10.46 19.57
CA GLU A 22 20.47 9.53 18.85
C GLU A 22 19.71 10.36 17.81
N GLU A 23 20.20 10.32 16.57
CA GLU A 23 19.60 11.05 15.46
C GLU A 23 18.19 10.50 15.25
N LEU A 24 17.20 11.38 15.32
CA LEU A 24 15.81 10.99 15.12
C LEU A 24 15.52 10.85 13.63
N ALA A 25 14.66 9.91 13.29
CA ALA A 25 14.17 9.72 11.94
C ALA A 25 13.47 11.01 11.45
N THR A 26 13.79 11.39 10.21
CA THR A 26 13.23 12.58 9.55
C THR A 26 12.46 12.13 8.31
N ALA A 27 11.76 13.07 7.67
CA ALA A 27 11.11 12.82 6.38
C ALA A 27 12.11 12.33 5.32
N ALA A 28 13.35 12.86 5.31
CA ALA A 28 14.39 12.45 4.37
C ALA A 28 14.80 10.97 4.58
N HIS A 29 15.02 10.56 5.84
CA HIS A 29 15.31 9.16 6.17
C HIS A 29 14.15 8.24 5.74
N ARG A 30 12.91 8.70 5.95
CA ARG A 30 11.70 7.96 5.52
C ARG A 30 11.64 7.82 4.00
N ASP A 31 11.95 8.86 3.24
CA ASP A 31 11.93 8.82 1.77
C ASP A 31 12.99 7.87 1.20
N GLU A 32 14.19 7.84 1.80
CA GLU A 32 15.22 6.85 1.47
C GLU A 32 14.73 5.41 1.70
N MET A 33 14.05 5.16 2.83
CA MET A 33 13.49 3.84 3.12
C MET A 33 12.38 3.46 2.16
N VAL A 34 11.49 4.39 1.80
CA VAL A 34 10.43 4.11 0.82
C VAL A 34 11.01 3.85 -0.58
N ALA A 35 12.05 4.58 -1.00
CA ALA A 35 12.76 4.29 -2.25
C ALA A 35 13.42 2.90 -2.22
N ALA A 36 14.01 2.52 -1.08
CA ALA A 36 14.57 1.18 -0.89
C ALA A 36 13.48 0.10 -0.97
N ILE A 37 12.33 0.29 -0.29
CA ILE A 37 11.16 -0.61 -0.31
C ILE A 37 10.60 -0.76 -1.73
N LEU A 38 10.45 0.34 -2.47
CA LEU A 38 10.02 0.34 -3.87
C LEU A 38 10.94 -0.53 -4.74
N THR A 39 12.25 -0.43 -4.52
CA THR A 39 13.24 -1.25 -5.22
C THR A 39 13.08 -2.73 -4.88
N ILE A 40 12.84 -3.09 -3.60
CA ILE A 40 12.62 -4.49 -3.18
C ILE A 40 11.37 -5.06 -3.83
N THR A 41 10.26 -4.36 -3.66
CA THR A 41 8.95 -4.80 -4.12
C THR A 41 8.94 -4.96 -5.63
N SER A 42 9.59 -4.04 -6.35
CA SER A 42 9.76 -4.15 -7.80
C SER A 42 10.64 -5.33 -8.21
N ALA A 43 11.80 -5.52 -7.58
CA ALA A 43 12.72 -6.62 -7.90
C ALA A 43 12.12 -8.01 -7.60
N LEU A 44 11.31 -8.10 -6.54
CA LEU A 44 10.56 -9.31 -6.20
C LEU A 44 9.26 -9.45 -7.04
N GLY A 45 8.85 -8.44 -7.80
CA GLY A 45 7.58 -8.42 -8.51
C GLY A 45 6.38 -8.61 -7.58
N LEU A 46 6.38 -7.93 -6.43
CA LEU A 46 5.24 -7.91 -5.51
C LEU A 46 4.15 -7.00 -6.05
N SER A 47 2.93 -7.20 -5.56
CA SER A 47 1.81 -6.32 -5.89
C SER A 47 2.08 -4.86 -5.46
N ARG A 48 1.45 -3.91 -6.15
CA ARG A 48 1.50 -2.50 -5.73
C ARG A 48 0.82 -2.31 -4.37
N GLU A 49 -0.22 -3.07 -4.08
CA GLU A 49 -0.89 -3.08 -2.78
C GLU A 49 0.07 -3.38 -1.63
N THR A 50 1.02 -4.33 -1.80
CA THR A 50 2.06 -4.61 -0.81
C THR A 50 2.92 -3.38 -0.49
N LEU A 51 3.32 -2.61 -1.51
CA LEU A 51 4.05 -1.36 -1.31
C LEU A 51 3.20 -0.31 -0.57
N HIS A 52 1.96 -0.08 -1.02
CA HIS A 52 1.08 0.92 -0.41
C HIS A 52 0.76 0.59 1.05
N LEU A 53 0.49 -0.69 1.36
CA LEU A 53 0.25 -1.13 2.73
C LEU A 53 1.50 -0.97 3.59
N CYS A 54 2.68 -1.35 3.08
CA CYS A 54 3.94 -1.19 3.79
C CYS A 54 4.21 0.28 4.16
N VAL A 55 4.06 1.19 3.20
CA VAL A 55 4.23 2.63 3.41
C VAL A 55 3.21 3.18 4.40
N GLY A 56 1.94 2.77 4.28
CA GLY A 56 0.90 3.18 5.22
C GLY A 56 1.09 2.65 6.65
N LEU A 57 1.72 1.50 6.82
CA LEU A 57 2.12 1.00 8.15
C LEU A 57 3.26 1.83 8.73
N LEU A 58 4.29 2.12 7.93
CA LEU A 58 5.44 2.92 8.36
C LEU A 58 5.02 4.32 8.80
N ASP A 59 4.25 5.03 7.95
CA ASP A 59 3.84 6.40 8.20
C ASP A 59 2.97 6.51 9.46
N ARG A 60 1.98 5.62 9.62
CA ARG A 60 1.11 5.61 10.81
C ARG A 60 1.86 5.25 12.09
N TYR A 61 2.87 4.39 12.00
CA TYR A 61 3.70 4.06 13.16
C TYR A 61 4.55 5.27 13.57
N MET A 62 5.19 5.96 12.61
CA MET A 62 5.98 7.16 12.85
C MET A 62 5.15 8.35 13.33
N GLU A 63 3.85 8.39 13.00
CA GLU A 63 2.92 9.40 13.53
C GLU A 63 2.65 9.20 15.04
N GLN A 64 2.69 7.95 15.51
CA GLN A 64 2.44 7.64 16.92
C GLN A 64 3.71 7.60 17.79
N LEU A 65 4.87 7.31 17.19
CA LEU A 65 6.11 7.09 17.92
C LEU A 65 7.28 7.80 17.26
N VAL A 66 8.11 8.43 18.10
CA VAL A 66 9.41 8.93 17.69
C VAL A 66 10.34 7.74 17.47
N VAL A 67 10.99 7.70 16.31
CA VAL A 67 11.87 6.61 15.89
C VAL A 67 13.27 7.16 15.70
N GLU A 68 14.29 6.45 16.16
CA GLU A 68 15.69 6.75 15.87
C GLU A 68 16.02 6.37 14.43
N ALA A 69 16.78 7.21 13.71
CA ALA A 69 17.13 7.00 12.31
C ALA A 69 17.79 5.63 12.09
N VAL A 70 18.65 5.19 13.02
CA VAL A 70 19.33 3.89 12.96
C VAL A 70 18.39 2.69 13.05
N LYS A 71 17.18 2.86 13.60
CA LYS A 71 16.15 1.80 13.73
C LYS A 71 15.16 1.80 12.57
N LEU A 72 15.18 2.83 11.73
CA LEU A 72 14.17 3.05 10.70
C LEU A 72 14.19 1.96 9.62
N GLU A 73 15.36 1.44 9.29
CA GLU A 73 15.50 0.34 8.33
C GLU A 73 14.81 -0.93 8.84
N ALA A 74 15.13 -1.36 10.06
CA ALA A 74 14.51 -2.54 10.68
C ALA A 74 12.98 -2.36 10.77
N LEU A 75 12.51 -1.17 11.18
CA LEU A 75 11.10 -0.83 11.20
C LEU A 75 10.45 -0.96 9.81
N SER A 76 11.12 -0.45 8.77
CA SER A 76 10.65 -0.49 7.39
C SER A 76 10.55 -1.92 6.85
N ILE A 77 11.54 -2.77 7.16
CA ILE A 77 11.53 -4.19 6.81
C ILE A 77 10.42 -4.94 7.57
N SER A 78 10.18 -4.64 8.84
CA SER A 78 9.05 -5.19 9.60
C SER A 78 7.70 -4.77 8.99
N CYS A 79 7.53 -3.51 8.59
CA CYS A 79 6.33 -3.05 7.89
C CYS A 79 6.12 -3.79 6.55
N LEU A 80 7.20 -3.99 5.78
CA LEU A 80 7.14 -4.75 4.53
C LEU A 80 6.79 -6.22 4.79
N TRP A 81 7.35 -6.84 5.83
CA TRP A 81 7.05 -8.21 6.19
C TRP A 81 5.59 -8.40 6.60
N ILE A 82 5.00 -7.46 7.34
CA ILE A 82 3.57 -7.43 7.61
C ILE A 82 2.80 -7.32 6.29
N ALA A 83 3.11 -6.33 5.45
CA ALA A 83 2.38 -6.12 4.20
C ALA A 83 2.40 -7.34 3.27
N VAL A 84 3.56 -7.98 3.12
CA VAL A 84 3.71 -9.22 2.35
C VAL A 84 2.77 -10.31 2.86
N LYS A 85 2.66 -10.51 4.17
CA LYS A 85 1.79 -11.55 4.75
C LYS A 85 0.30 -11.27 4.57
N PHE A 86 -0.08 -10.02 4.38
CA PHE A 86 -1.48 -9.61 4.24
C PHE A 86 -1.95 -9.56 2.79
N VAL A 87 -1.05 -9.27 1.86
CA VAL A 87 -1.40 -9.02 0.46
C VAL A 87 -0.95 -10.17 -0.45
N GLU A 88 0.23 -10.73 -0.22
CA GLU A 88 0.78 -11.79 -1.07
C GLU A 88 0.29 -13.17 -0.64
N THR A 89 0.17 -14.10 -1.60
CA THR A 89 -0.23 -15.47 -1.29
C THR A 89 0.90 -16.25 -0.61
N PRO A 90 0.61 -17.25 0.23
CA PRO A 90 1.64 -18.12 0.81
C PRO A 90 2.54 -18.77 -0.24
N THR A 91 1.98 -19.15 -1.39
CA THR A 91 2.72 -19.68 -2.54
C THR A 91 3.70 -18.64 -3.10
N THR A 92 3.25 -17.40 -3.32
CA THR A 92 4.12 -16.30 -3.77
C THR A 92 5.27 -16.05 -2.80
N ILE A 93 5.01 -16.08 -1.49
CA ILE A 93 6.02 -15.86 -0.45
C ILE A 93 7.10 -16.95 -0.50
N PHE A 94 6.68 -18.21 -0.63
CA PHE A 94 7.56 -19.37 -0.69
C PHE A 94 8.37 -19.42 -1.99
N ASP A 95 7.70 -19.38 -3.14
CA ASP A 95 8.33 -19.53 -4.46
C ASP A 95 9.36 -18.43 -4.73
N LYS A 96 9.11 -17.23 -4.23
CA LYS A 96 10.02 -16.08 -4.38
C LYS A 96 11.06 -15.97 -3.27
N SER A 97 11.07 -16.88 -2.29
CA SER A 97 11.99 -16.89 -1.15
C SER A 97 12.08 -15.52 -0.45
N ILE A 98 10.92 -14.87 -0.26
CA ILE A 98 10.87 -13.46 0.18
C ILE A 98 11.57 -13.30 1.53
N LYS A 99 11.29 -14.21 2.47
CA LYS A 99 11.87 -14.16 3.81
C LYS A 99 13.39 -14.25 3.77
N GLU A 100 13.94 -15.19 3.00
CA GLU A 100 15.38 -15.38 2.88
C GLU A 100 16.06 -14.16 2.23
N ILE A 101 15.40 -13.54 1.25
CA ILE A 101 15.91 -12.34 0.59
C ILE A 101 15.91 -11.14 1.55
N LEU A 102 14.83 -10.95 2.33
CA LEU A 102 14.79 -9.91 3.34
C LEU A 102 15.87 -10.14 4.40
N GLN A 103 16.04 -11.38 4.91
CA GLN A 103 17.06 -11.72 5.91
C GLN A 103 18.51 -11.50 5.44
N ARG A 104 18.78 -11.71 4.16
CA ARG A 104 20.13 -11.52 3.59
C ARG A 104 20.48 -10.05 3.37
N ARG A 105 19.48 -9.16 3.37
CA ARG A 105 19.71 -7.74 3.21
C ARG A 105 20.46 -7.22 4.44
N ARG A 106 21.70 -6.82 4.22
CA ARG A 106 22.51 -6.09 5.20
C ARG A 106 22.68 -4.68 4.68
N HIS A 107 21.93 -3.73 5.22
CA HIS A 107 22.29 -2.32 5.08
C HIS A 107 22.96 -1.85 6.39
N SER A 108 23.15 -0.54 6.51
CA SER A 108 23.89 0.14 7.58
C SER A 108 23.52 -0.23 9.01
N SER A 109 22.32 -0.74 9.27
CA SER A 109 21.90 -1.13 10.62
C SER A 109 22.05 -2.65 10.85
N ASN A 110 22.72 -3.03 11.95
CA ASN A 110 23.04 -4.43 12.30
C ASN A 110 21.84 -5.15 12.94
N TRP A 111 20.67 -5.12 12.30
CA TRP A 111 19.48 -5.77 12.86
C TRP A 111 19.48 -7.30 12.65
N THR A 112 18.74 -7.99 13.52
CA THR A 112 18.51 -9.44 13.44
C THR A 112 17.06 -9.76 13.06
N TRP A 113 16.82 -10.96 12.54
CA TRP A 113 15.45 -11.37 12.22
C TRP A 113 14.54 -11.44 13.46
N ASN A 114 15.09 -11.71 14.65
CA ASN A 114 14.31 -11.68 15.88
C ASN A 114 13.83 -10.26 16.19
N GLU A 115 14.68 -9.24 16.00
CA GLU A 115 14.26 -7.84 16.15
C GLU A 115 13.18 -7.45 15.13
N ILE A 116 13.22 -7.99 13.90
CA ILE A 116 12.16 -7.79 12.92
C ILE A 116 10.81 -8.34 13.42
N LEU A 117 10.82 -9.52 14.07
CA LEU A 117 9.62 -10.14 14.63
C LEU A 117 9.11 -9.41 15.89
N GLU A 118 10.00 -8.87 16.72
CA GLU A 118 9.63 -8.04 17.87
C GLU A 118 9.00 -6.71 17.41
N LEU A 119 9.61 -6.06 16.43
CA LEU A 119 9.07 -4.85 15.80
C LEU A 119 7.74 -5.13 15.11
N GLU A 120 7.59 -6.28 14.46
CA GLU A 120 6.32 -6.71 13.89
C GLU A 120 5.20 -6.68 14.93
N LEU A 121 5.40 -7.37 16.05
CA LEU A 121 4.42 -7.37 17.15
C LEU A 121 4.17 -5.97 17.69
N LYS A 122 5.22 -5.15 17.84
CA LYS A 122 5.08 -3.78 18.32
C LYS A 122 4.25 -2.91 17.37
N ILE A 123 4.49 -2.99 16.07
CA ILE A 123 3.70 -2.27 15.05
C ILE A 123 2.23 -2.69 15.16
N LEU A 124 1.96 -4.00 15.22
CA LEU A 124 0.60 -4.52 15.31
C LEU A 124 -0.14 -3.99 16.55
N HIS A 125 0.52 -3.94 17.72
CA HIS A 125 -0.07 -3.40 18.93
C HIS A 125 -0.29 -1.89 18.86
N ILE A 126 0.69 -1.12 18.41
CA ILE A 126 0.59 0.35 18.30
C ILE A 126 -0.52 0.77 17.32
N LEU A 127 -0.76 -0.03 16.28
CA LEU A 127 -1.82 0.24 15.32
C LEU A 127 -3.15 -0.44 15.69
N ASP A 128 -3.32 -0.94 16.91
CA ASP A 128 -4.52 -1.66 17.37
C ASP A 128 -4.98 -2.77 16.41
N PHE A 129 -4.02 -3.45 15.77
CA PHE A 129 -4.24 -4.46 14.73
C PHE A 129 -5.04 -3.95 13.50
N ARG A 130 -5.18 -2.63 13.33
CA ARG A 130 -5.82 -1.98 12.18
C ARG A 130 -4.85 -1.92 11.01
N ILE A 131 -4.55 -3.08 10.43
CA ILE A 131 -3.53 -3.20 9.39
C ILE A 131 -4.06 -2.63 8.07
N MET A 132 -5.26 -3.06 7.66
CA MET A 132 -5.89 -2.62 6.42
C MET A 132 -6.45 -1.21 6.56
N THR A 133 -5.98 -0.31 5.70
CA THR A 133 -6.51 1.05 5.54
C THR A 133 -6.73 1.34 4.06
N PRO A 134 -7.75 2.15 3.69
CA PRO A 134 -7.93 2.58 2.31
C PRO A 134 -6.65 3.20 1.77
N THR A 135 -6.13 2.62 0.69
CA THR A 135 -4.98 3.12 -0.04
C THR A 135 -5.44 4.00 -1.20
N ILE A 136 -4.49 4.71 -1.84
CA ILE A 136 -4.80 5.46 -3.06
C ILE A 136 -5.31 4.55 -4.19
N LEU A 137 -4.90 3.28 -4.24
CA LEU A 137 -5.39 2.31 -5.20
C LEU A 137 -6.86 1.96 -4.94
N ASP A 138 -7.23 1.80 -3.68
CA ASP A 138 -8.63 1.57 -3.27
C ASP A 138 -9.51 2.76 -3.66
N CYS A 139 -9.01 3.98 -3.46
CA CYS A 139 -9.69 5.20 -3.89
C CYS A 139 -9.84 5.27 -5.41
N GLN A 140 -8.80 4.92 -6.17
CA GLN A 140 -8.86 4.90 -7.64
C GLN A 140 -9.85 3.85 -8.15
N LEU A 141 -9.89 2.67 -7.53
CA LEU A 141 -10.86 1.63 -7.83
C LEU A 141 -12.29 2.07 -7.47
N ALA A 142 -12.48 2.72 -6.32
CA ALA A 142 -13.76 3.26 -5.90
C ALA A 142 -14.27 4.33 -6.89
N LEU A 143 -13.41 5.24 -7.34
CA LEU A 143 -13.73 6.25 -8.35
C LEU A 143 -14.09 5.62 -9.70
N TYR A 144 -13.37 4.58 -10.11
CA TYR A 144 -13.72 3.82 -11.32
C TYR A 144 -15.13 3.23 -11.25
N PHE A 145 -15.50 2.62 -10.12
CA PHE A 145 -16.84 2.07 -9.94
C PHE A 145 -17.92 3.13 -9.80
N ALA A 146 -17.61 4.25 -9.13
CA ALA A 146 -18.51 5.40 -9.07
C ALA A 146 -18.82 5.91 -10.49
N ASP A 147 -17.79 6.09 -11.33
CA ASP A 147 -17.97 6.53 -12.71
C ASP A 147 -18.75 5.49 -13.55
N LEU A 148 -18.54 4.20 -13.36
CA LEU A 148 -19.36 3.15 -14.01
C LEU A 148 -20.84 3.27 -13.63
N LEU A 149 -21.15 3.55 -12.36
CA LEU A 149 -22.54 3.75 -11.92
C LEU A 149 -23.16 5.01 -12.54
N LEU A 150 -22.40 6.09 -12.73
CA LEU A 150 -22.87 7.28 -13.43
C LEU A 150 -23.28 6.98 -14.88
N LEU A 151 -22.57 6.05 -15.55
CA LEU A 151 -22.87 5.65 -16.92
C LEU A 151 -24.00 4.60 -17.04
N LYS A 152 -24.38 3.93 -15.95
CA LYS A 152 -25.48 2.95 -15.91
C LYS A 152 -26.76 3.61 -15.40
N ALA A 153 -27.67 3.98 -16.29
CA ALA A 153 -28.95 4.60 -15.91
C ALA A 153 -29.76 3.83 -14.83
N ARG A 154 -29.64 2.49 -14.77
CA ARG A 154 -30.25 1.65 -13.73
C ARG A 154 -29.80 2.03 -12.31
N SER A 155 -28.59 2.61 -12.14
CA SER A 155 -28.08 3.05 -10.84
C SER A 155 -28.98 4.10 -10.17
N ASN A 156 -29.76 4.86 -10.96
CA ASN A 156 -30.69 5.86 -10.44
C ASN A 156 -31.89 5.28 -9.69
N GLN A 157 -32.08 3.97 -9.73
CA GLN A 157 -33.13 3.28 -8.97
C GLN A 157 -32.74 3.03 -7.50
N PHE A 158 -31.46 3.19 -7.16
CA PHE A 158 -30.94 2.93 -5.82
C PHE A 158 -30.66 4.22 -5.05
N LEU A 159 -30.75 4.13 -3.73
CA LEU A 159 -30.26 5.18 -2.81
C LEU A 159 -28.74 5.33 -2.96
N LYS A 160 -28.24 6.56 -2.78
CA LYS A 160 -26.82 6.86 -3.00
C LYS A 160 -25.94 6.18 -1.95
N GLU A 161 -26.43 6.09 -0.72
CA GLU A 161 -25.80 5.38 0.39
C GLU A 161 -25.60 3.90 0.04
N LEU A 162 -26.63 3.26 -0.54
CA LEU A 162 -26.56 1.86 -0.95
C LEU A 162 -25.55 1.63 -2.09
N LEU A 163 -25.42 2.59 -3.00
CA LEU A 163 -24.40 2.54 -4.06
C LEU A 163 -22.99 2.69 -3.50
N VAL A 164 -22.79 3.56 -2.51
CA VAL A 164 -21.50 3.73 -1.82
C VAL A 164 -21.13 2.44 -1.09
N ASP A 165 -22.07 1.84 -0.36
CA ASP A 165 -21.85 0.56 0.33
C ASP A 165 -21.52 -0.57 -0.66
N ALA A 166 -22.16 -0.60 -1.84
CA ALA A 166 -21.86 -1.56 -2.89
C ALA A 166 -20.46 -1.36 -3.48
N ILE A 167 -20.03 -0.10 -3.72
CA ILE A 167 -18.65 0.19 -4.14
C ILE A 167 -17.68 -0.29 -3.08
N TRP A 168 -17.92 0.05 -1.81
CA TRP A 168 -17.06 -0.34 -0.70
C TRP A 168 -16.96 -1.87 -0.57
N PHE A 169 -18.08 -2.59 -0.73
CA PHE A 169 -18.11 -4.05 -0.73
C PHE A 169 -17.15 -4.63 -1.78
N VAL A 170 -17.19 -4.10 -3.00
CA VAL A 170 -16.36 -4.57 -4.12
C VAL A 170 -14.89 -4.17 -3.95
N VAL A 171 -14.62 -2.94 -3.54
CA VAL A 171 -13.25 -2.43 -3.32
C VAL A 171 -12.55 -3.16 -2.18
N SER A 172 -13.28 -3.57 -1.15
CA SER A 172 -12.75 -4.36 -0.03
C SER A 172 -12.39 -5.81 -0.41
N GLY A 173 -12.61 -6.23 -1.67
CA GLY A 173 -12.26 -7.57 -2.14
C GLY A 173 -13.20 -8.69 -1.66
N ASN A 174 -14.41 -8.34 -1.18
CA ASN A 174 -15.39 -9.36 -0.79
C ASN A 174 -15.84 -10.20 -1.99
N GLN A 175 -16.12 -11.48 -1.78
CA GLN A 175 -16.60 -12.33 -2.87
C GLN A 175 -18.05 -12.01 -3.18
N ILE A 176 -18.42 -12.03 -4.47
CA ILE A 176 -19.81 -11.82 -4.89
C ILE A 176 -20.77 -12.84 -4.26
N ALA A 177 -20.28 -14.04 -3.91
CA ALA A 177 -21.07 -15.07 -3.23
C ALA A 177 -21.49 -14.67 -1.80
N ASP A 178 -20.76 -13.74 -1.17
CA ASP A 178 -20.99 -13.32 0.21
C ASP A 178 -21.96 -12.13 0.32
N VAL A 179 -22.39 -11.56 -0.81
CA VAL A 179 -23.25 -10.37 -0.81
C VAL A 179 -24.66 -10.73 -0.35
N LYS A 180 -25.19 -9.93 0.58
CA LYS A 180 -26.54 -10.09 1.12
C LYS A 180 -27.44 -8.93 0.67
N PRO A 181 -28.77 -9.13 0.56
CA PRO A 181 -29.70 -8.02 0.42
C PRO A 181 -29.52 -6.99 1.54
N PRO A 182 -29.66 -5.68 1.27
CA PRO A 182 -30.06 -5.07 -0.01
C PRO A 182 -28.91 -4.83 -1.02
N LEU A 183 -27.67 -5.23 -0.72
CA LEU A 183 -26.50 -4.91 -1.55
C LEU A 183 -26.35 -5.78 -2.82
N LEU A 184 -27.05 -6.91 -2.90
CA LEU A 184 -26.91 -7.87 -4.00
C LEU A 184 -27.09 -7.21 -5.38
N GLU A 185 -28.19 -6.50 -5.60
CA GLU A 185 -28.48 -5.87 -6.90
C GLU A 185 -27.45 -4.80 -7.32
N PRO A 186 -27.11 -3.81 -6.48
CA PRO A 186 -26.12 -2.80 -6.86
C PRO A 186 -24.71 -3.38 -7.01
N VAL A 187 -24.32 -4.40 -6.22
CA VAL A 187 -23.04 -5.10 -6.42
C VAL A 187 -23.03 -5.83 -7.76
N VAL A 188 -24.08 -6.60 -8.10
CA VAL A 188 -24.19 -7.26 -9.41
C VAL A 188 -24.15 -6.23 -10.55
N LEU A 189 -24.78 -5.07 -10.38
CA LEU A 189 -24.73 -3.99 -11.37
C LEU A 189 -23.29 -3.51 -11.62
N LEU A 190 -22.46 -3.37 -10.59
CA LEU A 190 -21.04 -3.00 -10.73
C LEU A 190 -20.25 -4.03 -11.54
N TYR A 191 -20.39 -5.33 -11.22
CA TYR A 191 -19.73 -6.41 -11.97
C TYR A 191 -20.16 -6.44 -13.43
N LEU A 192 -21.47 -6.30 -13.71
CA LEU A 192 -21.98 -6.24 -15.08
C LEU A 192 -21.47 -4.99 -15.81
N ALA A 193 -21.44 -3.83 -15.15
CA ALA A 193 -20.91 -2.60 -15.73
C ALA A 193 -19.43 -2.72 -16.09
N HIS A 194 -18.62 -3.29 -15.20
CA HIS A 194 -17.22 -3.57 -15.48
C HIS A 194 -17.06 -4.55 -16.66
N ARG A 195 -17.78 -5.68 -16.64
CA ARG A 195 -17.76 -6.67 -17.74
C ARG A 195 -18.11 -6.05 -19.08
N ASP A 196 -19.18 -5.24 -19.13
CA ASP A 196 -19.64 -4.60 -20.36
C ASP A 196 -18.61 -3.57 -20.86
N ASN A 197 -17.90 -2.88 -19.95
CA ASN A 197 -16.84 -1.93 -20.29
C ASN A 197 -15.60 -2.59 -20.92
N ILE A 198 -15.25 -3.81 -20.49
CA ILE A 198 -14.06 -4.52 -20.98
C ILE A 198 -14.32 -5.42 -22.19
N ASN A 199 -15.59 -5.69 -22.53
CA ASN A 199 -15.96 -6.58 -23.63
C ASN A 199 -16.00 -5.84 -24.98
N PRO A 200 -15.09 -6.11 -25.95
CA PRO A 200 -15.04 -5.43 -27.25
C PRO A 200 -16.31 -5.53 -28.08
N ASN A 201 -17.09 -6.59 -27.86
CA ASN A 201 -18.32 -6.86 -28.59
C ASN A 201 -19.55 -6.18 -27.97
N HIS A 202 -19.42 -5.57 -26.79
CA HIS A 202 -20.55 -4.92 -26.13
C HIS A 202 -20.77 -3.50 -26.67
N ALA A 203 -22.03 -3.08 -26.78
CA ALA A 203 -22.40 -1.78 -27.35
C ALA A 203 -21.78 -0.58 -26.59
N VAL A 204 -21.56 -0.73 -25.28
CA VAL A 204 -20.95 0.32 -24.43
C VAL A 204 -19.44 0.39 -24.53
N PHE A 205 -18.78 -0.57 -25.18
CA PHE A 205 -17.33 -0.64 -25.23
C PHE A 205 -16.73 0.65 -25.80
N LYS A 206 -17.18 1.07 -26.99
CA LYS A 206 -16.67 2.31 -27.61
C LYS A 206 -17.07 3.58 -26.83
N PRO A 207 -18.34 3.78 -26.45
CA PRO A 207 -18.74 4.97 -25.70
C PRO A 207 -18.03 5.16 -24.34
N TRP A 208 -17.66 4.08 -23.66
CA TRP A 208 -17.05 4.14 -22.31
C TRP A 208 -15.52 4.10 -22.33
N PHE A 209 -14.92 4.21 -23.51
CA PHE A 209 -13.48 4.10 -23.70
C PHE A 209 -12.66 5.10 -22.86
N ALA A 210 -13.19 6.31 -22.63
CA ALA A 210 -12.53 7.31 -21.78
C ALA A 210 -12.28 6.82 -20.34
N LEU A 211 -13.16 5.97 -19.78
CA LEU A 211 -12.92 5.36 -18.46
C LEU A 211 -11.72 4.43 -18.47
N ARG A 212 -11.56 3.65 -19.55
CA ARG A 212 -10.43 2.73 -19.68
C ARG A 212 -9.11 3.48 -19.78
N CYS A 213 -9.09 4.60 -20.49
CA CYS A 213 -7.91 5.46 -20.56
C CYS A 213 -7.61 6.15 -19.23
N ARG A 214 -8.62 6.65 -18.53
CA ARG A 214 -8.46 7.35 -17.24
C ARG A 214 -7.93 6.44 -16.13
N TYR A 215 -8.48 5.23 -16.02
CA TYR A 215 -8.21 4.36 -14.86
C TYR A 215 -7.31 3.16 -15.19
N GLY A 216 -7.15 2.78 -16.45
CA GLY A 216 -6.60 1.47 -16.81
C GLY A 216 -5.16 1.20 -16.40
N THR A 217 -4.33 2.24 -16.25
CA THR A 217 -2.95 2.12 -15.74
C THR A 217 -2.89 1.83 -14.24
N PHE A 218 -3.96 2.15 -13.51
CA PHE A 218 -4.02 2.12 -12.05
C PHE A 218 -4.84 0.95 -11.51
N LEU A 219 -5.81 0.44 -12.28
CA LEU A 219 -6.69 -0.64 -11.81
C LEU A 219 -5.90 -1.92 -11.50
N PRO A 220 -6.03 -2.47 -10.28
CA PRO A 220 -5.38 -3.72 -9.90
C PRO A 220 -6.08 -4.92 -10.54
N SER A 221 -5.43 -6.09 -10.45
CA SER A 221 -6.12 -7.36 -10.75
C SER A 221 -7.20 -7.62 -9.70
N PRO A 222 -8.41 -8.14 -10.05
CA PRO A 222 -8.84 -8.60 -11.36
C PRO A 222 -9.48 -7.50 -12.24
N TRP A 223 -9.52 -6.26 -11.78
CA TRP A 223 -10.21 -5.13 -12.43
C TRP A 223 -9.43 -4.48 -13.57
N LYS A 224 -8.33 -5.10 -14.00
CA LYS A 224 -7.50 -4.56 -15.07
C LYS A 224 -8.29 -4.49 -16.38
N VAL A 225 -8.37 -3.30 -16.95
CA VAL A 225 -9.01 -3.07 -18.25
C VAL A 225 -7.97 -3.16 -19.38
N PRO A 226 -8.33 -3.66 -20.57
CA PRO A 226 -7.41 -3.70 -21.69
C PRO A 226 -6.97 -2.29 -22.11
N TYR A 227 -5.65 -2.09 -22.22
CA TYR A 227 -5.08 -0.89 -22.82
C TYR A 227 -5.14 -1.01 -24.35
N ASP A 228 -5.58 0.06 -25.01
CA ASP A 228 -5.56 0.16 -26.47
C ASP A 228 -4.52 1.23 -26.88
N PRO A 229 -3.36 0.83 -27.43
CA PRO A 229 -2.31 1.76 -27.85
C PRO A 229 -2.74 2.63 -29.05
N SER A 230 -3.80 2.25 -29.77
CA SER A 230 -4.38 3.02 -30.87
C SER A 230 -5.48 4.00 -30.41
N CYS A 231 -5.63 4.18 -29.11
CA CYS A 231 -6.56 5.13 -28.52
C CYS A 231 -6.31 6.57 -29.02
N VAL A 232 -7.34 7.15 -29.63
CA VAL A 232 -7.40 8.57 -30.05
C VAL A 232 -8.39 9.38 -29.21
N CYS A 233 -8.73 8.93 -28.00
CA CYS A 233 -9.63 9.71 -27.15
C CYS A 233 -8.91 10.96 -26.61
N ARG A 234 -9.67 12.04 -26.37
CA ARG A 234 -9.14 13.31 -25.85
C ARG A 234 -8.38 13.17 -24.52
N VAL A 235 -8.61 12.11 -23.75
CA VAL A 235 -7.83 11.81 -22.53
C VAL A 235 -6.39 11.44 -22.90
N CYS A 236 -6.19 10.64 -23.96
CA CYS A 236 -4.86 10.22 -24.42
C CYS A 236 -4.14 11.27 -25.27
N GLU A 237 -4.85 12.25 -25.85
CA GLU A 237 -4.24 13.39 -26.52
C GLU A 237 -3.38 14.24 -25.55
N HIS A 238 -3.80 14.38 -24.29
CA HIS A 238 -3.10 15.21 -23.29
C HIS A 238 -2.07 14.47 -22.43
N VAL A 239 -2.11 13.14 -22.33
CA VAL A 239 -1.12 12.36 -21.55
C VAL A 239 0.29 12.46 -22.16
N LYS A 240 0.40 12.69 -23.48
CA LYS A 240 1.69 12.91 -24.15
C LYS A 240 2.33 14.24 -23.76
N ASP A 241 1.53 15.24 -23.43
CA ASP A 241 2.02 16.56 -23.03
C ASP A 241 2.53 16.55 -21.58
N GLU A 242 1.88 15.80 -20.67
CA GLU A 242 2.31 15.68 -19.27
C GLU A 242 3.59 14.84 -19.11
N LEU A 243 3.80 13.80 -19.93
CA LEU A 243 5.02 12.97 -19.90
C LEU A 243 6.24 13.63 -20.57
N ALA A 244 6.05 14.79 -21.20
CA ALA A 244 7.10 15.57 -21.84
C ALA A 244 7.56 16.80 -21.02
N SER A 245 7.01 16.96 -19.81
CA SER A 245 7.35 18.00 -18.81
C SER A 245 7.95 17.39 -17.56
#